data_AF-A0A508AAW6-F1
#
_entry.id   AF-A0A508AAW6-F1
#
_cell.length_a   1.000
_cell.length_b   1.000
_cell.length_c   1.000
_cell.angle_alpha   90.00
_cell.angle_beta   90.00
_cell.angle_gamma   90.00
#
_symmetry.space_group_name_H-M   'P 1'
#
loop_
_entity.id
_entity.type
_entity.pdbx_description
1 polymer ?
#
loop_
_entity_poly.entity_id
_entity_poly.type
_entity_poly.pdbx_seq_one_letter_code
_entity_poly.pdbx_strand_id
1 'polypeptide(L)'
;MSDNPRPDSGPLLALPGHRLLRLAGPDATAFAQAQFMNDVGVLADGQWQWNGWLTPKGRVIALFALVRLDAQTLWLLLPDADAADLCEHLRRFLFRSKLMLDVAGDLSVSGRFQAPASARGAHAARL
;
A
#
# COMPACT_ATOMS: atom_id res chain seq x y z
N MET A 1 20.37 35.69 -12.23
CA MET A 1 19.27 35.78 -11.26
C MET A 1 18.84 34.35 -10.97
N SER A 2 19.19 33.83 -9.79
CA SER A 2 19.09 32.40 -9.46
C SER A 2 18.06 32.21 -8.33
N ASP A 3 16.80 32.51 -8.62
CA ASP A 3 15.67 32.36 -7.69
C ASP A 3 14.95 31.02 -7.88
N ASN A 4 15.70 29.93 -8.04
CA ASN A 4 15.09 28.61 -7.93
C ASN A 4 15.18 28.21 -6.45
N PRO A 5 14.08 28.24 -5.68
CA PRO A 5 14.13 27.84 -4.28
C PRO A 5 14.69 26.42 -4.23
N ARG A 6 15.84 26.27 -3.58
CA ARG A 6 16.33 24.93 -3.26
C ARG A 6 15.29 24.36 -2.30
N PRO A 7 14.71 23.18 -2.57
CA PRO A 7 13.85 22.55 -1.59
C PRO A 7 14.76 22.17 -0.42
N ASP A 8 14.85 23.06 0.56
CA ASP A 8 15.28 22.69 1.89
C ASP A 8 14.40 21.51 2.30
N SER A 9 15.04 20.46 2.81
CA SER A 9 14.33 19.24 3.17
C SER A 9 13.36 19.58 4.28
N GLY A 10 12.09 19.82 3.92
CA GLY A 10 11.06 20.25 4.86
C GLY A 10 10.87 19.24 6.00
N PRO A 11 10.20 19.65 7.09
CA PRO A 11 9.92 18.75 8.18
C PRO A 11 9.12 17.53 7.70
N LEU A 12 9.21 16.44 8.47
CA LEU A 12 8.32 15.31 8.27
C LEU A 12 6.89 15.76 8.62
N LEU A 13 5.95 15.60 7.69
CA LEU A 13 4.54 15.96 7.85
C LEU A 13 3.74 14.70 8.19
N ALA A 14 3.01 14.72 9.31
CA ALA A 14 2.08 13.66 9.63
C ALA A 14 0.96 13.59 8.58
N LEU A 15 0.59 12.37 8.17
CA LEU A 15 -0.49 12.09 7.22
C LEU A 15 -1.63 11.34 7.95
N PRO A 16 -2.37 12.00 8.86
CA PRO A 16 -3.34 11.35 9.73
C PRO A 16 -4.58 10.82 9.01
N GLY A 17 -4.76 11.11 7.73
CA GLY A 17 -5.79 10.49 6.89
C GLY A 17 -5.37 9.13 6.31
N HIS A 18 -4.06 8.85 6.26
CA HIS A 18 -3.56 7.62 5.67
C HIS A 18 -3.64 6.46 6.65
N ARG A 19 -3.99 5.27 6.14
CA ARG A 19 -4.12 4.04 6.91
C ARG A 19 -3.34 2.92 6.25
N LEU A 20 -3.01 1.91 7.04
CA LEU A 20 -2.25 0.74 6.60
C LEU A 20 -3.06 -0.53 6.84
N LEU A 21 -3.15 -1.36 5.81
CA LEU A 21 -3.67 -2.72 5.90
C LEU A 21 -2.57 -3.70 5.49
N ARG A 22 -2.39 -4.77 6.25
CA ARG A 22 -1.42 -5.82 5.99
C ARG A 22 -2.09 -7.11 5.56
N LEU A 23 -1.54 -7.74 4.52
CA LEU A 23 -1.78 -9.12 4.14
C LEU A 23 -0.50 -9.90 4.43
N ALA A 24 -0.58 -10.93 5.28
CA ALA A 24 0.59 -11.71 5.68
C ALA A 24 0.32 -13.22 5.59
N GLY A 25 1.11 -13.94 4.81
CA GLY A 25 1.07 -15.38 4.69
C GLY A 25 1.39 -15.88 3.27
N PRO A 26 1.58 -17.20 3.10
CA PRO A 26 1.97 -17.79 1.83
C PRO A 26 1.00 -17.49 0.67
N ASP A 27 -0.28 -17.27 0.96
CA ASP A 27 -1.29 -17.00 -0.07
C ASP A 27 -1.54 -15.49 -0.30
N ALA A 28 -0.79 -14.59 0.33
CA ALA A 28 -1.01 -13.14 0.27
C ALA A 28 -1.01 -12.60 -1.17
N THR A 29 -0.01 -12.97 -1.97
CA THR A 29 0.12 -12.53 -3.37
C THR A 29 -0.99 -13.11 -4.25
N ALA A 30 -1.31 -14.39 -4.10
CA ALA A 30 -2.37 -15.04 -4.87
C ALA A 30 -3.75 -14.44 -4.55
N PHE A 31 -4.00 -14.15 -3.27
CA PHE A 31 -5.21 -13.46 -2.83
C PHE A 31 -5.28 -12.05 -3.41
N ALA A 32 -4.20 -11.25 -3.28
CA ALA A 32 -4.14 -9.90 -3.82
C ALA A 32 -4.35 -9.88 -5.34
N GLN A 33 -3.75 -10.81 -6.09
CA GLN A 33 -3.95 -10.97 -7.52
C GLN A 33 -5.41 -11.24 -7.90
N ALA A 34 -6.13 -12.01 -7.08
CA ALA A 34 -7.53 -12.34 -7.34
C ALA A 34 -8.50 -11.19 -7.00
N GLN A 35 -8.08 -10.25 -6.14
CA GLN A 35 -8.96 -9.17 -5.67
C GLN A 35 -8.69 -7.83 -6.35
N PHE A 36 -7.43 -7.50 -6.65
CA PHE A 36 -7.03 -6.14 -7.04
C PHE A 36 -6.90 -6.00 -8.56
N MET A 37 -7.00 -4.77 -9.06
CA MET A 37 -7.15 -4.49 -10.49
C MET A 37 -5.87 -4.60 -11.33
N ASN A 38 -4.68 -4.50 -10.72
CA ASN A 38 -3.39 -4.61 -11.42
C ASN A 38 -2.70 -5.95 -11.15
N ASP A 39 -1.81 -6.35 -12.08
CA ASP A 39 -0.99 -7.55 -11.96
C ASP A 39 -0.04 -7.45 -10.76
N VAL A 40 -0.32 -8.22 -9.71
CA VAL A 40 0.50 -8.34 -8.49
C VAL A 40 1.65 -9.32 -8.71
N GLY A 41 1.56 -10.23 -9.68
CA GLY A 41 2.58 -11.22 -9.98
C GLY A 41 3.91 -10.61 -10.45
N VAL A 42 3.85 -9.45 -11.11
CA VAL A 42 5.05 -8.71 -11.55
C VAL A 42 5.69 -7.84 -10.45
N LEU A 43 5.02 -7.69 -9.31
CA LEU A 43 5.51 -6.88 -8.19
C LEU A 43 6.59 -7.66 -7.43
N ALA A 44 7.85 -7.23 -7.53
CA ALA A 44 8.96 -7.87 -6.83
C ALA A 44 9.03 -7.46 -5.35
N ASP A 45 9.74 -8.25 -4.53
CA ASP A 45 10.02 -7.90 -3.15
C ASP A 45 10.74 -6.54 -3.05
N GLY A 46 10.30 -5.68 -2.13
CA GLY A 46 10.77 -4.31 -1.99
C GLY A 46 10.23 -3.33 -3.05
N GLN A 47 9.27 -3.74 -3.89
CA GLN A 47 8.63 -2.84 -4.85
C GLN A 47 7.21 -2.47 -4.45
N TRP A 48 6.71 -1.40 -5.05
CA TRP A 48 5.35 -0.93 -4.92
C TRP A 48 4.72 -0.58 -6.27
N GLN A 49 3.40 -0.61 -6.33
CA GLN A 49 2.62 -0.11 -7.45
C GLN A 49 1.32 0.51 -6.96
N TRP A 50 0.73 1.42 -7.74
CA TRP A 50 -0.66 1.78 -7.55
C TRP A 50 -1.55 0.59 -7.89
N ASN A 51 -2.55 0.34 -7.06
CA ASN A 51 -3.56 -0.68 -7.30
C ASN A 51 -4.89 -0.20 -6.70
N GLY A 52 -5.95 -0.96 -6.93
CA GLY A 52 -7.27 -0.61 -6.42
C GLY A 52 -8.16 -1.84 -6.29
N TRP A 53 -9.18 -1.69 -5.46
CA TRP A 53 -10.22 -2.69 -5.27
C TRP A 53 -11.53 -2.18 -5.88
N LEU A 54 -12.18 -3.02 -6.69
CA LEU A 54 -13.31 -2.61 -7.52
C LEU A 54 -14.57 -3.41 -7.17
N THR A 55 -15.72 -2.79 -7.39
CA THR A 55 -16.98 -3.53 -7.50
C THR A 55 -16.96 -4.43 -8.74
N PRO A 56 -17.85 -5.46 -8.83
CA PRO A 56 -17.99 -6.27 -10.04
C PRO A 56 -18.36 -5.48 -11.30
N LYS A 57 -18.89 -4.25 -11.15
CA LYS A 57 -19.19 -3.33 -12.27
C LYS A 57 -18.03 -2.39 -12.61
N GLY A 58 -16.84 -2.59 -12.04
CA GLY A 58 -15.65 -1.79 -12.30
C GLY A 58 -15.63 -0.41 -11.61
N ARG A 59 -16.54 -0.12 -10.67
CA ARG A 59 -16.45 1.10 -9.84
C ARG A 59 -15.37 0.93 -8.78
N VAL A 60 -14.51 1.94 -8.63
CA VAL A 60 -13.47 1.97 -7.60
C VAL A 60 -14.12 2.03 -6.21
N ILE A 61 -13.71 1.11 -5.34
CA ILE A 61 -14.05 1.10 -3.91
C ILE A 61 -12.92 1.76 -3.12
N ALA A 62 -11.67 1.40 -3.42
CA ALA A 62 -10.48 1.97 -2.80
C ALA A 62 -9.30 2.01 -3.79
N LEU A 63 -8.50 3.07 -3.72
CA LEU A 63 -7.22 3.20 -4.41
C LEU A 63 -6.10 3.20 -3.36
N PHE A 64 -5.01 2.49 -3.60
CA PHE A 64 -3.92 2.38 -2.64
C PHE A 64 -2.58 2.11 -3.33
N ALA A 65 -1.49 2.47 -2.65
CA ALA A 65 -0.17 1.95 -3.00
C ALA A 65 -0.03 0.55 -2.38
N LEU A 66 0.11 -0.46 -3.23
CA LEU A 66 0.40 -1.83 -2.83
C LEU A 66 1.91 -2.02 -2.79
N VAL A 67 2.46 -2.29 -1.61
CA VAL A 67 3.89 -2.50 -1.38
C VAL A 67 4.12 -3.97 -1.04
N ARG A 68 5.04 -4.63 -1.74
CA ARG A 68 5.49 -5.98 -1.39
C ARG A 68 6.76 -5.87 -0.57
N LEU A 69 6.68 -6.21 0.71
CA LEU A 69 7.85 -6.15 1.60
C LEU A 69 8.74 -7.37 1.38
N ASP A 70 8.11 -8.53 1.24
CA ASP A 70 8.75 -9.83 0.99
C ASP A 70 7.76 -10.79 0.31
N ALA A 71 8.16 -12.05 0.12
CA ALA A 71 7.38 -13.07 -0.55
C ALA A 71 6.00 -13.38 0.08
N GLN A 72 5.77 -13.04 1.35
CA GLN A 72 4.55 -13.36 2.08
C GLN A 72 3.84 -12.13 2.67
N THR A 73 4.44 -10.94 2.56
CA THR A 73 3.93 -9.74 3.22
C THR A 73 3.68 -8.63 2.21
N LEU A 74 2.40 -8.25 2.07
CA LEU A 74 1.95 -7.10 1.29
C LEU A 74 1.32 -6.05 2.21
N TRP A 75 1.60 -4.78 1.94
CA TRP A 75 1.00 -3.64 2.62
C TRP A 75 0.20 -2.81 1.64
N LEU A 76 -0.98 -2.37 2.06
CA LEU A 76 -1.78 -1.37 1.36
C LEU A 76 -1.67 -0.07 2.13
N LEU A 77 -1.10 0.95 1.49
CA LEU A 77 -1.18 2.32 1.97
C LEU A 77 -2.42 3.00 1.38
N LEU A 78 -3.41 3.23 2.23
CA LEU A 78 -4.72 3.78 1.91
C LEU A 78 -4.70 5.28 2.18
N PRO A 79 -4.79 6.16 1.18
CA PRO A 79 -4.76 7.61 1.40
C PRO A 79 -6.04 8.17 2.03
N ASP A 80 -7.19 7.56 1.70
CA ASP A 80 -8.53 8.08 1.98
C ASP A 80 -9.56 7.00 2.36
N ALA A 81 -9.29 5.72 2.10
CA ALA A 81 -10.19 4.63 2.44
C ALA A 81 -10.05 4.19 3.92
N ASP A 82 -11.19 3.85 4.53
CA ASP A 82 -11.21 3.26 5.88
C ASP A 82 -10.63 1.83 5.84
N ALA A 83 -9.56 1.61 6.60
CA ALA A 83 -8.87 0.33 6.61
C ALA A 83 -9.66 -0.78 7.30
N ALA A 84 -10.47 -0.46 8.32
CA ALA A 84 -11.27 -1.46 9.03
C ALA A 84 -12.43 -1.93 8.14
N ASP A 85 -13.13 -1.00 7.47
CA ASP A 85 -14.18 -1.34 6.53
C ASP A 85 -13.64 -2.13 5.33
N LEU A 86 -12.51 -1.71 4.76
CA LEU A 86 -11.86 -2.46 3.67
C LEU A 86 -11.42 -3.86 4.14
N CYS A 87 -10.89 -3.97 5.36
CA CYS A 87 -10.49 -5.24 5.97
C CYS A 87 -11.68 -6.21 6.07
N GLU A 88 -12.79 -5.77 6.66
CA GLU A 88 -14.01 -6.56 6.78
C GLU A 88 -14.55 -6.99 5.42
N HIS A 89 -14.55 -6.07 4.45
CA HIS A 89 -15.01 -6.37 3.12
C HIS A 89 -14.15 -7.42 2.40
N LEU A 90 -12.83 -7.34 2.51
CA LEU A 90 -11.88 -8.29 1.95
C LEU A 90 -11.91 -9.65 2.67
N ARG A 91 -12.19 -9.68 3.99
CA ARG A 91 -12.32 -10.92 4.77
C ARG A 91 -13.36 -11.88 4.20
N ARG A 92 -14.42 -11.36 3.58
CA ARG A 92 -15.47 -12.16 2.91
C ARG A 92 -14.93 -13.02 1.76
N PHE A 93 -13.75 -12.71 1.24
CA PHE A 93 -13.10 -13.43 0.15
C PHE A 93 -12.00 -14.39 0.63
N LEU A 94 -11.74 -14.49 1.94
CA LEU A 94 -10.75 -15.39 2.54
C LEU A 94 -11.24 -16.85 2.59
N PHE A 95 -11.57 -17.43 1.44
CA PHE A 95 -11.94 -18.84 1.38
C PHE A 95 -10.70 -19.72 1.20
N ARG A 96 -10.40 -20.56 2.21
CA ARG A 96 -9.28 -21.51 2.22
C ARG A 96 -7.88 -20.91 1.97
N SER A 97 -7.74 -19.59 2.06
CA SER A 97 -6.46 -18.91 1.89
C SER A 97 -5.70 -18.87 3.20
N LYS A 98 -4.44 -19.31 3.20
CA LYS A 98 -3.49 -19.25 4.31
C LYS A 98 -2.85 -17.87 4.36
N LEU A 99 -3.61 -16.87 4.81
CA LEU A 99 -3.10 -15.53 5.11
C LEU A 99 -3.89 -14.87 6.24
N MET A 100 -3.27 -13.87 6.84
CA MET A 100 -3.86 -12.97 7.83
C MET A 100 -4.10 -11.60 7.18
N LEU A 101 -5.21 -10.97 7.56
CA LEU A 101 -5.57 -9.62 7.17
C LEU A 101 -5.76 -8.76 8.43
N ASP A 102 -4.91 -7.77 8.62
CA ASP A 102 -4.89 -6.93 9.82
C ASP A 102 -4.68 -5.44 9.50
N VAL A 103 -5.37 -4.58 10.26
CA VAL A 103 -5.17 -3.13 10.21
C VAL A 103 -3.99 -2.79 11.12
N ALA A 104 -2.96 -2.15 10.57
CA ALA A 104 -1.77 -1.77 11.32
C ALA A 104 -2.00 -0.45 12.08
N GLY A 105 -2.88 -0.48 13.07
CA GLY A 105 -3.35 0.71 13.81
C GLY A 105 -2.33 1.31 14.77
N ASP A 106 -1.25 0.59 15.07
CA ASP A 106 -0.10 1.05 15.87
C ASP A 106 0.91 1.87 15.04
N LEU A 107 0.75 1.89 13.72
CA LEU A 107 1.63 2.62 12.82
C LEU A 107 1.01 3.93 12.35
N SER A 108 1.86 4.95 12.21
CA SER A 108 1.49 6.25 11.67
C SER A 108 2.23 6.51 10.36
N VAL A 109 1.55 7.19 9.43
CA VAL A 109 2.12 7.54 8.13
C VAL A 109 2.53 9.00 8.17
N SER A 110 3.70 9.28 7.60
CA SER A 110 4.18 10.64 7.42
C SER A 110 4.89 10.78 6.07
N GLY A 111 4.99 12.01 5.56
CA GLY A 111 5.61 12.32 4.28
C GLY A 111 6.62 13.46 4.37
N ARG A 112 7.48 13.58 3.37
CA ARG A 112 8.39 14.71 3.18
C ARG A 112 8.56 15.00 1.70
N PHE A 113 8.54 16.27 1.33
CA PHE A 113 8.89 16.72 -0.01
C PHE A 113 10.41 16.86 -0.16
N GLN A 114 11.08 15.73 -0.37
CA GLN A 114 12.53 15.65 -0.60
C GLN A 114 12.81 14.54 -1.62
N ALA A 115 13.90 14.66 -2.39
CA ALA A 115 14.38 13.56 -3.21
C ALA A 115 14.66 12.31 -2.33
N PRO A 116 14.07 11.15 -2.64
CA PRO A 116 14.25 9.96 -1.83
C PRO A 116 15.68 9.40 -1.99
N ALA A 117 16.31 9.05 -0.86
CA ALA A 117 17.64 8.44 -0.87
C ALA A 117 17.62 7.05 -1.54
N SER A 118 16.62 6.22 -1.20
CA SER A 118 16.49 4.82 -1.60
C SER A 118 15.18 4.46 -2.32
N ALA A 119 14.06 5.13 -2.04
CA ALA A 119 12.77 4.85 -2.70
C ALA A 119 12.72 5.47 -4.11
N ARG A 120 13.18 4.75 -5.14
CA ARG A 120 13.29 5.26 -6.52
C ARG A 120 12.46 4.44 -7.49
N GLY A 121 11.70 5.12 -8.36
CA GLY A 121 10.78 4.45 -9.26
C GLY A 121 9.79 3.58 -8.48
N ALA A 122 9.68 2.30 -8.86
CA ALA A 122 8.85 1.32 -8.16
C ALA A 122 9.52 0.73 -6.90
N HIS A 123 10.78 1.03 -6.60
CA HIS A 123 11.43 0.51 -5.39
C HIS A 123 10.98 1.29 -4.17
N ALA A 124 10.46 0.58 -3.17
CA ALA A 124 10.22 1.11 -1.84
C ALA A 124 11.55 1.18 -1.06
N ALA A 125 11.64 2.10 -0.11
CA ALA A 125 12.70 2.05 0.89
C ALA A 125 12.39 0.92 1.88
N ARG A 126 13.43 0.22 2.34
CA ARG A 126 13.29 -0.70 3.47
C ARG A 126 13.00 0.11 4.73
N LEU A 127 12.03 -0.33 5.54
CA LEU A 127 11.77 0.19 6.89
C LEU A 127 12.98 -0.09 7.80
#